data_AF-A0A7C5IPB0-F1
#
_entry.id   AF-A0A7C5IPB0-F1
#
_cell.length_a   1.000
_cell.length_b   1.000
_cell.length_c   1.000
_cell.angle_alpha   90.00
_cell.angle_beta   90.00
_cell.angle_gamma   90.00
#
_symmetry.space_group_name_H-M   'P 1'
#
loop_
_entity.id
_entity.type
_entity.pdbx_description
1 polymer ?
#
loop_
_entity_poly.entity_id
_entity_poly.type
_entity_poly.pdbx_seq_one_letter_code
_entity_poly.pdbx_strand_id
1 'polypeptide(L)'
;MAVQENNEKQAEFTEEDVANLRKKLSFSRFWLPILFRKGIGFYLGDRELTYKPWGRKILEGIQNPGFSLSMPPQALKDVLFTGHFADLGITMFTLIILNGKTKPKMVYLFFLLIALHDYHHSWNLKNFMKWFRTSLRLNRWKIPEFQGQ
;
A
#
# COMPACT_ATOMS: atom_id res chain seq x y z
N MET A 1 -24.94 6.18 -12.08
CA MET A 1 -23.66 6.92 -12.03
C MET A 1 -23.69 8.08 -11.02
N ALA A 2 -24.80 8.82 -10.88
CA ALA A 2 -24.90 9.92 -9.88
C ALA A 2 -24.88 9.50 -8.39
N VAL A 3 -25.15 8.22 -8.07
CA VAL A 3 -25.13 7.73 -6.67
C VAL A 3 -23.71 7.52 -6.15
N GLN A 4 -22.75 7.23 -7.04
CA GLN A 4 -21.36 6.96 -6.67
C GLN A 4 -20.60 8.26 -6.34
N GLU A 5 -20.73 9.28 -7.20
CA GLU A 5 -20.09 10.59 -7.00
C GLU A 5 -20.59 11.32 -5.73
N ASN A 6 -21.84 11.07 -5.32
CA ASN A 6 -22.41 11.71 -4.14
C ASN A 6 -21.98 11.03 -2.82
N ASN A 7 -21.78 9.70 -2.83
CA ASN A 7 -21.23 8.97 -1.70
C ASN A 7 -19.72 9.25 -1.52
N GLU A 8 -18.99 9.47 -2.61
CA GLU A 8 -17.55 9.78 -2.57
C GLU A 8 -17.22 11.13 -1.90
N LYS A 9 -18.14 12.10 -1.96
CA LYS A 9 -17.98 13.43 -1.35
C LYS A 9 -18.46 13.54 0.10
N GLN A 10 -19.20 12.56 0.61
CA GLN A 10 -19.82 12.61 1.96
C GLN A 10 -19.33 11.53 2.92
N ALA A 11 -18.44 10.64 2.48
CA ALA A 11 -17.85 9.65 3.37
C ALA A 11 -16.81 10.31 4.30
N GLU A 12 -17.26 10.86 5.43
CA GLU A 12 -16.38 11.37 6.48
C GLU A 12 -15.47 10.24 6.98
N PHE A 13 -14.14 10.38 6.83
CA PHE A 13 -13.18 9.40 7.33
C PHE A 13 -13.04 9.58 8.85
N THR A 14 -13.57 8.64 9.63
CA THR A 14 -13.73 8.75 11.08
C THR A 14 -12.48 8.30 11.84
N GLU A 15 -12.43 8.56 13.15
CA GLU A 15 -11.35 8.07 14.02
C GLU A 15 -11.28 6.54 14.10
N GLU A 16 -12.41 5.85 13.92
CA GLU A 16 -12.46 4.39 13.83
C GLU A 16 -11.76 3.90 12.56
N ASP A 17 -11.98 4.59 11.43
CA ASP A 17 -11.31 4.30 10.16
C ASP A 17 -9.79 4.51 10.29
N VAL A 18 -9.36 5.56 11.00
CA VAL A 18 -7.93 5.80 11.32
C VAL A 18 -7.36 4.66 12.17
N ALA A 19 -8.09 4.18 13.18
CA ALA A 19 -7.65 3.04 13.99
C ALA A 19 -7.52 1.76 13.16
N ASN A 20 -8.46 1.50 12.25
CA ASN A 20 -8.44 0.37 11.34
C ASN A 20 -7.27 0.46 10.34
N LEU A 21 -7.04 1.65 9.76
CA LEU A 21 -5.88 1.92 8.91
C LEU A 21 -4.57 1.67 9.66
N ARG A 22 -4.46 2.16 10.91
CA ARG A 22 -3.29 1.94 11.76
C ARG A 22 -3.06 0.46 12.00
N LYS A 23 -4.11 -0.29 12.33
CA LYS A 23 -4.06 -1.73 12.56
C LYS A 23 -3.56 -2.44 11.30
N LYS A 24 -4.14 -2.13 10.13
CA LYS A 24 -3.77 -2.69 8.83
C LYS A 24 -2.30 -2.45 8.51
N LEU A 25 -1.82 -1.21 8.64
CA LEU A 25 -0.43 -0.85 8.37
C LEU A 25 0.55 -1.38 9.44
N SER A 26 0.07 -1.86 10.58
CA SER A 26 0.92 -2.42 11.64
C SER A 26 1.25 -3.91 11.48
N PHE A 27 0.92 -4.52 10.33
CA PHE A 27 1.09 -5.95 10.09
C PHE A 27 2.53 -6.46 10.21
N SER A 28 3.52 -5.63 9.89
CA SER A 28 4.93 -6.01 10.00
C SER A 28 5.70 -5.07 10.92
N ARG A 29 6.20 -5.61 12.04
CA ARG A 29 7.04 -4.89 13.01
C ARG A 29 8.48 -4.68 12.53
N PHE A 30 8.96 -5.51 11.60
CA PHE A 30 10.36 -5.51 11.18
C PHE A 30 10.56 -4.86 9.82
N TRP A 31 9.78 -5.24 8.81
CA TRP A 31 10.04 -4.85 7.42
C TRP A 31 9.59 -3.43 7.12
N LEU A 32 8.42 -3.00 7.61
CA LEU A 32 7.91 -1.66 7.32
C LEU A 32 8.80 -0.52 7.87
N PRO A 33 9.30 -0.58 9.13
CA PRO A 33 10.24 0.43 9.63
C PRO A 33 11.56 0.50 8.88
N ILE A 34 12.07 -0.62 8.39
CA ILE A 34 13.33 -0.68 7.65
C ILE A 34 13.16 -0.07 6.25
N LEU A 35 12.10 -0.45 5.53
CA LEU A 35 11.87 -0.07 4.14
C LEU A 35 11.30 1.34 3.99
N PHE A 36 10.42 1.76 4.91
CA PHE A 36 9.65 2.99 4.82
C PHE A 36 9.95 3.95 5.97
N ARG A 37 11.23 4.20 6.24
CA ARG A 37 11.71 5.03 7.37
C ARG A 37 11.04 6.41 7.45
N LYS A 38 10.80 7.06 6.30
CA LYS A 38 10.16 8.38 6.21
C LYS A 38 8.65 8.36 6.47
N GLY A 39 8.03 7.18 6.37
CA GLY A 39 6.59 7.00 6.49
C GLY A 39 5.87 6.98 5.15
N ILE A 40 4.55 6.81 5.23
CA ILE A 40 3.62 6.69 4.10
C ILE A 40 2.53 7.72 4.31
N GLY A 41 2.32 8.59 3.32
CA GLY A 41 1.27 9.62 3.35
C GLY A 41 -0.03 9.12 2.74
N PHE A 42 -1.13 9.72 3.17
CA PHE A 42 -2.47 9.49 2.65
C PHE A 42 -3.15 10.85 2.47
N TYR A 43 -3.62 11.12 1.25
CA TYR A 43 -4.50 12.25 0.95
C TYR A 43 -5.90 11.69 0.70
N LEU A 44 -6.85 12.03 1.56
CA LEU A 44 -8.20 11.49 1.62
C LEU A 44 -9.21 12.64 1.49
N GLY A 45 -9.35 13.19 0.28
CA GLY A 45 -10.12 14.41 0.07
C GLY A 45 -9.55 15.55 0.92
N ASP A 46 -10.28 15.95 1.96
CA ASP A 46 -9.91 17.04 2.88
C ASP A 46 -9.02 16.62 4.06
N ARG A 47 -8.78 15.31 4.24
CA ARG A 47 -7.93 14.79 5.31
C ARG A 47 -6.56 14.37 4.78
N GLU A 48 -5.54 14.72 5.56
CA GLU A 48 -4.17 14.34 5.30
C GLU A 48 -3.63 13.53 6.47
N LEU A 49 -3.05 12.37 6.19
CA LEU A 49 -2.52 11.49 7.23
C LEU A 49 -1.13 11.01 6.87
N THR A 50 -0.27 10.82 7.88
CA THR A 50 1.03 10.18 7.72
C THR A 50 1.18 9.01 8.68
N TYR A 51 1.38 7.82 8.13
CA TYR A 51 1.79 6.66 8.91
C TYR A 51 3.30 6.66 9.14
N LYS A 52 3.72 6.57 10.40
CA LYS A 52 5.12 6.41 10.83
C LYS A 52 5.36 4.97 11.30
N PRO A 53 6.05 4.12 10.51
CA PRO A 53 6.24 2.71 10.84
C PRO A 53 6.99 2.46 12.15
N TRP A 54 8.04 3.24 12.45
CA TRP A 54 8.84 3.07 13.68
C TRP A 54 8.01 3.25 14.95
N GLY A 55 7.03 4.16 14.94
CA GLY A 55 6.11 4.38 16.06
C GLY A 55 4.79 3.60 15.94
N ARG A 56 4.50 3.03 14.76
CA ARG A 56 3.18 2.50 14.39
C ARG A 56 2.06 3.49 14.73
N LYS A 57 2.28 4.78 14.42
CA LYS A 57 1.33 5.87 14.66
C LYS A 57 0.88 6.46 13.33
N ILE A 58 -0.37 6.89 13.31
CA ILE A 58 -0.86 7.82 12.30
C ILE A 58 -0.81 9.21 12.91
N LEU A 59 -0.31 10.16 12.14
CA LEU A 59 -0.24 11.57 12.49
C LEU A 59 -1.11 12.33 11.48
N GLU A 60 -1.83 13.33 11.95
CA GLU A 60 -2.52 14.29 11.08
C GLU A 60 -1.50 15.11 10.28
N GLY A 61 -1.84 15.40 9.03
CA GLY A 61 -1.02 16.12 8.06
C GLY A 61 0.04 15.28 7.36
N ILE A 62 0.59 15.82 6.28
CA ILE A 62 1.72 15.22 5.54
C ILE A 62 3.07 15.59 6.17
N GLN A 63 3.70 14.62 6.83
CA GLN A 63 4.99 14.79 7.51
C GLN A 63 6.16 14.21 6.72
N ASN A 64 6.42 14.76 5.53
CA ASN A 64 7.50 14.36 4.62
C ASN A 64 7.64 12.83 4.46
N PRO A 65 6.56 12.11 4.08
CA PRO A 65 6.61 10.67 3.87
C PRO A 65 7.44 10.36 2.63
N GLY A 66 7.91 9.11 2.50
CA GLY A 66 8.66 8.69 1.31
C GLY A 66 7.79 8.77 0.05
N PHE A 67 6.53 8.39 0.16
CA PHE A 67 5.52 8.58 -0.86
C PHE A 67 4.17 8.80 -0.18
N SER A 68 3.21 9.35 -0.92
CA SER A 68 1.84 9.51 -0.48
C SER A 68 0.90 8.83 -1.47
N LEU A 69 -0.23 8.35 -0.95
CA LEU A 69 -1.32 7.80 -1.75
C LEU A 69 -2.49 8.78 -1.66
N SER A 70 -2.94 9.28 -2.80
CA SER A 70 -4.14 10.10 -2.90
C SER A 70 -5.27 9.24 -3.45
N MET A 71 -6.36 9.16 -2.71
CA MET A 71 -7.53 8.34 -3.05
C MET A 71 -8.78 8.90 -2.39
N PRO A 72 -9.99 8.58 -2.92
CA PRO A 72 -11.23 8.90 -2.24
C PRO A 72 -11.31 8.22 -0.85
N PRO A 73 -11.85 8.89 0.18
CA PRO A 73 -12.04 8.30 1.51
C PRO A 73 -12.82 6.99 1.47
N GLN A 74 -13.87 6.94 0.64
CA GLN A 74 -14.71 5.75 0.49
C GLN A 74 -13.93 4.53 0.00
N ALA A 75 -13.07 4.71 -1.01
CA ALA A 75 -12.25 3.62 -1.54
C ALA A 75 -11.33 3.03 -0.45
N LEU A 76 -10.77 3.87 0.42
CA LEU A 76 -9.97 3.42 1.54
C LEU A 76 -10.80 2.65 2.57
N LYS A 77 -12.01 3.13 2.89
CA LYS A 77 -12.92 2.43 3.81
C LYS A 77 -13.28 1.04 3.30
N ASP A 78 -13.63 0.93 2.02
CA ASP A 78 -14.05 -0.33 1.41
C ASP A 78 -12.93 -1.38 1.49
N VAL A 79 -11.67 -1.00 1.19
CA VAL A 79 -10.56 -1.94 1.27
C VAL A 79 -10.14 -2.28 2.70
N LEU A 80 -10.37 -1.38 3.66
CA LEU A 80 -10.14 -1.65 5.07
C LEU A 80 -11.20 -2.60 5.61
N PHE A 81 -12.46 -2.43 5.19
CA PHE A 81 -13.59 -3.29 5.56
C PHE A 81 -13.47 -4.69 4.97
N THR A 82 -13.16 -4.80 3.68
CA THR A 82 -12.97 -6.10 2.99
C THR A 82 -11.66 -6.79 3.38
N GLY A 83 -10.68 -6.03 3.87
CA GLY A 83 -9.34 -6.54 4.18
C GLY A 83 -8.43 -6.67 2.97
N HIS A 84 -8.83 -6.21 1.79
CA HIS A 84 -8.05 -6.26 0.54
C HIS A 84 -7.44 -4.89 0.20
N PHE A 85 -6.54 -4.41 1.06
CA PHE A 85 -5.86 -3.11 0.89
C PHE A 85 -4.97 -3.08 -0.36
N ALA A 86 -4.41 -4.22 -0.76
CA ALA A 86 -3.60 -4.33 -1.96
C ALA A 86 -4.34 -3.88 -3.24
N ASP A 87 -5.67 -3.97 -3.26
CA ASP A 87 -6.49 -3.60 -4.41
C ASP A 87 -6.42 -2.10 -4.71
N LEU A 88 -6.05 -1.27 -3.73
CA LEU A 88 -5.73 0.15 -3.96
C LEU A 88 -4.57 0.33 -4.96
N GLY A 89 -3.63 -0.62 -5.02
CA GLY A 89 -2.51 -0.56 -5.95
C GLY A 89 -2.86 -0.99 -7.38
N ILE A 90 -4.01 -1.64 -7.58
CA ILE A 90 -4.49 -2.12 -8.88
C ILE A 90 -5.53 -1.16 -9.46
N THR A 91 -6.30 -0.49 -8.60
CA THR A 91 -7.41 0.38 -8.99
C THR A 91 -6.96 1.72 -9.58
N MET A 92 -7.70 2.22 -10.58
CA MET A 92 -7.44 3.49 -11.26
C MET A 92 -7.60 4.74 -10.36
N PHE A 93 -8.11 4.59 -9.15
CA PHE A 93 -8.48 5.70 -8.27
C PHE A 93 -7.37 6.13 -7.28
N THR A 94 -6.24 5.40 -7.26
CA THR A 94 -5.12 5.71 -6.36
C THR A 94 -4.00 6.41 -7.11
N LEU A 95 -3.80 7.70 -6.84
CA LEU A 95 -2.66 8.45 -7.32
C LEU A 95 -1.48 8.30 -6.36
N ILE A 96 -0.33 7.90 -6.88
CA ILE A 96 0.91 7.76 -6.11
C ILE A 96 1.74 9.01 -6.29
N ILE A 97 1.98 9.74 -5.20
CA ILE A 97 2.83 10.92 -5.18
C ILE A 97 4.18 10.52 -4.59
N LEU A 98 5.23 10.56 -5.40
CA LEU A 98 6.60 10.26 -4.96
C LEU A 98 7.24 11.52 -4.38
N ASN A 99 7.68 11.44 -3.12
CA ASN A 99 8.32 12.56 -2.46
C ASN A 99 9.84 12.37 -2.41
N GLY A 100 10.56 13.38 -2.91
CA GLY A 100 12.03 13.43 -2.87
C GLY A 100 12.70 12.31 -3.65
N LYS A 101 13.54 11.50 -2.97
CA LYS A 101 14.38 10.45 -3.61
C LYS A 101 13.76 9.05 -3.58
N THR A 102 12.48 8.92 -3.24
CA THR A 102 11.83 7.61 -3.16
C THR A 102 11.68 7.02 -4.55
N LYS A 103 12.21 5.80 -4.73
CA LYS A 103 12.14 5.10 -6.00
C LYS A 103 10.74 4.50 -6.19
N PRO A 104 10.15 4.54 -7.40
CA PRO A 104 8.85 3.90 -7.68
C PRO A 104 8.78 2.44 -7.24
N LYS A 105 9.90 1.71 -7.38
CA LYS A 105 10.06 0.31 -6.93
C LYS A 105 9.69 0.09 -5.46
N MET A 106 9.87 1.08 -4.60
CA MET A 106 9.50 0.99 -3.18
C MET A 106 8.00 1.00 -2.97
N VAL A 107 7.25 1.71 -3.81
CA VAL A 107 5.78 1.74 -3.74
C VAL A 107 5.20 0.41 -4.21
N TYR A 108 5.75 -0.15 -5.30
CA TYR A 108 5.39 -1.52 -5.72
C TYR A 108 5.70 -2.55 -4.63
N LEU A 109 6.87 -2.44 -3.99
CA LEU A 109 7.23 -3.32 -2.87
C LEU A 109 6.25 -3.17 -1.69
N PHE A 110 5.79 -1.96 -1.40
CA PHE A 110 4.77 -1.72 -0.38
C PHE A 110 3.48 -2.49 -0.69
N PHE A 111 2.92 -2.31 -1.89
CA PHE A 111 1.71 -3.01 -2.30
C PHE A 111 1.89 -4.53 -2.34
N LEU A 112 3.07 -5.02 -2.77
CA LEU A 112 3.38 -6.45 -2.75
C LEU A 112 3.41 -7.02 -1.33
N LEU A 113 4.02 -6.31 -0.37
CA LEU A 113 4.06 -6.74 1.03
C LEU A 113 2.67 -6.74 1.67
N ILE A 114 1.84 -5.74 1.33
CA ILE A 114 0.45 -5.71 1.76
C ILE A 114 -0.35 -6.85 1.13
N ALA A 115 -0.22 -7.09 -0.17
CA ALA A 115 -0.91 -8.20 -0.84
C ALA A 115 -0.55 -9.54 -0.20
N LEU A 116 0.73 -9.78 0.07
CA LEU A 116 1.19 -10.99 0.77
C LEU A 116 0.53 -11.17 2.14
N HIS A 117 0.31 -10.08 2.86
CA HIS A 117 -0.39 -10.07 4.13
C HIS A 117 -1.90 -10.29 3.95
N ASP A 118 -2.53 -9.61 3.00
CA ASP A 118 -3.97 -9.64 2.74
C ASP A 118 -4.45 -11.01 2.29
N TYR A 119 -3.67 -11.69 1.44
CA TYR A 119 -3.99 -13.03 0.96
C TYR A 119 -3.54 -14.15 1.91
N HIS A 120 -3.14 -13.82 3.16
CA HIS A 120 -2.66 -14.77 4.17
C HIS A 120 -1.55 -15.73 3.68
N HIS A 121 -0.85 -15.38 2.60
CA HIS A 121 0.22 -16.20 2.01
C HIS A 121 1.43 -16.32 2.95
N SER A 122 1.40 -15.61 4.08
CA SER A 122 2.33 -15.67 5.20
C SER A 122 2.13 -16.83 6.17
N TRP A 123 1.10 -17.67 6.06
CA TRP A 123 0.89 -18.76 7.05
C TRP A 123 1.89 -19.91 6.94
N ASN A 124 2.73 -19.95 5.89
CA ASN A 124 3.90 -20.81 5.87
C ASN A 124 5.09 -20.06 5.29
N LEU A 125 5.94 -19.52 6.17
CA LEU A 125 7.22 -18.91 5.81
C LEU A 125 8.06 -19.84 4.91
N LYS A 126 7.91 -21.16 5.08
CA LYS A 126 8.48 -22.19 4.18
C LYS A 126 7.95 -22.09 2.75
N ASN A 127 6.64 -21.90 2.58
CA ASN A 127 6.00 -21.78 1.27
C ASN A 127 6.33 -20.44 0.61
N PHE A 128 6.40 -19.35 1.39
CA PHE A 128 6.86 -18.06 0.90
C PHE A 128 8.31 -18.13 0.40
N MET A 129 9.22 -18.74 1.17
CA MET A 129 10.62 -18.91 0.74
C MET A 129 10.76 -19.87 -0.45
N LYS A 130 9.92 -20.91 -0.53
CA LYS A 130 9.86 -21.82 -1.68
C LYS A 130 9.35 -21.09 -2.92
N TRP A 131 8.30 -20.30 -2.81
CA TRP A 131 7.77 -19.47 -3.89
C TRP A 131 8.78 -18.40 -4.32
N PHE A 132 9.42 -17.71 -3.39
CA PHE A 132 10.44 -16.70 -3.69
C PHE A 132 11.66 -17.31 -4.39
N ARG A 133 12.16 -18.45 -3.91
CA ARG A 133 13.23 -19.21 -4.59
C ARG A 133 12.80 -19.68 -5.98
N THR A 134 11.57 -20.15 -6.12
CA THR A 134 11.04 -20.61 -7.41
C THR A 134 10.87 -19.43 -8.37
N SER A 135 10.40 -18.29 -7.89
CA SER A 135 10.25 -17.07 -8.68
C SER A 135 11.60 -16.50 -9.10
N LEU A 136 12.60 -16.49 -8.23
CA LEU A 136 13.98 -16.15 -8.59
C LEU A 136 14.59 -17.14 -9.59
N ARG A 137 14.26 -18.43 -9.49
CA ARG A 137 14.69 -19.46 -10.44
C ARG A 137 14.02 -19.28 -11.80
N LEU A 138 12.74 -18.90 -11.83
CA LEU A 138 11.96 -18.69 -13.05
C LEU A 138 12.31 -17.36 -13.73
N ASN A 139 12.56 -16.29 -12.97
CA ASN A 139 13.02 -15.00 -13.48
C ASN A 139 14.51 -14.98 -13.88
N ARG A 140 15.21 -16.12 -13.82
CA ARG A 140 16.41 -16.37 -14.64
C ARG A 140 16.05 -16.73 -16.09
N TRP A 141 14.86 -16.35 -16.55
CA TRP A 141 14.54 -16.33 -17.96
C TRP A 141 15.49 -15.36 -18.66
N LYS A 142 16.38 -15.94 -19.45
CA LYS A 142 17.15 -15.24 -20.47
C LYS A 142 16.16 -14.43 -21.30
N ILE A 143 16.36 -13.13 -21.37
CA ILE A 143 15.70 -12.26 -22.35
C ILE A 143 15.93 -12.94 -23.71
N PRO A 144 14.90 -13.37 -24.45
CA PRO A 144 15.11 -13.88 -25.80
C PRO A 144 15.78 -12.75 -26.59
N GLU A 145 16.93 -13.03 -27.20
CA GLU A 145 17.58 -12.08 -28.08
C GLU A 145 16.59 -11.71 -29.18
N PHE A 146 16.39 -10.41 -29.37
CA PHE A 146 15.55 -9.86 -30.41
C PHE A 146 16.18 -10.23 -31.76
N GLN A 147 15.72 -11.31 -32.39
CA GLN A 147 16.02 -11.59 -33.79
C GLN A 147 15.10 -10.72 -34.65
N GLY A 148 15.58 -9.51 -34.95
CA GLY A 148 15.03 -8.71 -36.04
C GLY A 148 15.35 -9.40 -37.36
N GLN A 149 14.31 -9.77 -38.10
CA GLN A 149 14.36 -9.95 -39.56
C GLN A 149 13.73 -8.72 -40.21
#